data_AF-A0A834HU62-F1
#
_entry.id   AF-A0A834HU62-F1
#
_cell.length_a   1.000
_cell.length_b   1.000
_cell.length_c   1.000
_cell.angle_alpha   90.00
_cell.angle_beta   90.00
_cell.angle_gamma   90.00
#
_symmetry.space_group_name_H-M   'P 1'
#
loop_
_entity.id
_entity.type
_entity.pdbx_description
1 polymer ?
#
loop_
_entity_poly.entity_id
_entity_poly.type
_entity_poly.pdbx_seq_one_letter_code
_entity_poly.pdbx_strand_id
1 'polypeptide(L)'
;MKVLSILLISLASANAGEFKERFLELYNIITNPENGYYSPEGVPYHARETLIIESIDYGHETDSEALSFNIFLQTVYGALFNDFEPFNEAWKIIEDYVIPQIQDNMDRYNPSEPMTSTDTTVGEDPISKELYEAYGDYSVYGMHWLLDVDNIFGFGNVQGKCTAGPSESGPSLILNGQGTIWQSITYPTCDNFTYGGEYGFSFYQTIPYWIYSIAPDCDARLVQVALWASRWAQAQGNLSVIEDSLSKISRVGDYLRYSMYDRYHKKIGNCIGKTDCEPGTGKESAHYLLSWYIGWGGSLGENGYSWIASSSEAHAGYQNPVTAYALSTEPSLIPKSATAAEDWAISVQRQVEMYKWLQTDEGPIAGGVTNSWNNNYEEPPEDVKNYTFHGMYYAAQPGFEGSSDLVIMQAWTIDRLAQYYYLSDDATAKEILDKWFAWFYTQVLFEDGWYSVPSSFSLDGNMPNTKVTVSAAGENIGVAVATARALSFYAAKAGDDQARQVAKNLLDYIWVLNRDELGVSMPSTLTTYNQFNTNVYIPVEGWTGLYPNNIPINASATFLDIRPWFKDDPSWSKVQAYLDGGDAPQFNYHRFFEQADLAVAYGTYAILFEN
;
A
#
# COMPACT_ATOMS: atom_id res chain seq x y z
N MET A 1 48.67 -18.23 -14.62
CA MET A 1 48.88 -18.33 -13.17
C MET A 1 48.38 -17.07 -12.50
N LYS A 2 47.14 -17.11 -12.02
CA LYS A 2 46.59 -16.41 -10.85
C LYS A 2 45.10 -16.72 -10.87
N VAL A 3 44.83 -17.91 -10.34
CA VAL A 3 43.54 -18.51 -10.06
C VAL A 3 43.38 -18.39 -8.53
N LEU A 4 42.13 -18.21 -8.09
CA LEU A 4 41.64 -18.36 -6.70
C LEU A 4 41.98 -17.24 -5.68
N SER A 5 41.01 -16.36 -5.45
CA SER A 5 40.67 -15.86 -4.11
C SER A 5 39.16 -15.54 -4.07
N ILE A 6 38.36 -16.60 -4.20
CA ILE A 6 36.96 -16.65 -3.78
C ILE A 6 36.88 -17.87 -2.84
N LEU A 7 36.04 -17.77 -1.80
CA LEU A 7 35.89 -18.67 -0.65
C LEU A 7 36.93 -18.52 0.47
N LEU A 8 36.59 -17.63 1.41
CA LEU A 8 36.90 -17.81 2.82
C LEU A 8 35.85 -17.04 3.65
N ILE A 9 34.65 -17.61 3.74
CA ILE A 9 33.82 -17.46 4.95
C ILE A 9 33.71 -18.86 5.54
N SER A 10 34.63 -19.12 6.46
CA SER A 10 34.63 -20.28 7.33
C SER A 10 33.47 -20.18 8.31
N LEU A 11 32.59 -21.19 8.28
CA LEU A 11 31.99 -21.87 9.43
C LEU A 11 32.10 -21.11 10.76
N ALA A 12 31.10 -20.27 11.04
CA ALA A 12 30.85 -19.71 12.36
C ALA A 12 29.34 -19.50 12.58
N SER A 13 28.57 -20.58 12.69
CA SER A 13 27.33 -20.63 13.50
C SER A 13 26.79 -22.06 13.56
N ALA A 14 27.36 -22.91 14.41
CA ALA A 14 26.73 -24.19 14.79
C ALA A 14 25.57 -24.00 15.78
N ASN A 15 24.81 -22.90 15.65
CA ASN A 15 23.67 -22.57 16.50
C ASN A 15 22.77 -21.45 15.92
N ALA A 16 22.74 -21.26 14.59
CA ALA A 16 21.74 -20.37 13.99
C ALA A 16 20.37 -21.05 14.05
N GLY A 17 19.33 -20.32 14.46
CA GLY A 17 17.96 -20.82 14.44
C GLY A 17 17.50 -21.11 13.01
N GLU A 18 16.63 -22.11 12.86
CA GLU A 18 16.13 -22.59 11.56
C GLU A 18 15.48 -21.43 10.77
N PHE A 19 14.70 -20.58 11.44
CA PHE A 19 13.98 -19.49 10.78
C PHE A 19 14.93 -18.34 10.39
N LYS A 20 15.99 -18.10 11.15
CA LYS A 20 17.05 -17.17 10.77
C LYS A 20 17.76 -17.60 9.47
N GLU A 21 18.01 -18.90 9.30
CA GLU A 21 18.61 -19.44 8.07
C GLU A 21 17.67 -19.30 6.87
N ARG A 22 16.36 -19.60 7.06
CA ARG A 22 15.34 -19.40 6.00
C ARG A 22 15.21 -17.94 5.58
N PHE A 23 15.25 -17.01 6.52
CA PHE A 23 15.30 -15.57 6.22
C PHE A 23 16.50 -15.26 5.31
N LEU A 24 17.70 -15.69 5.69
CA LEU A 24 18.92 -15.37 4.94
C LEU A 24 18.90 -15.98 3.54
N GLU A 25 18.36 -17.18 3.40
CA GLU A 25 18.22 -17.85 2.11
C GLU A 25 17.29 -17.07 1.16
N LEU A 26 16.09 -16.69 1.62
CA LEU A 26 15.19 -15.86 0.81
C LEU A 26 15.76 -14.46 0.56
N TYR A 27 16.38 -13.84 1.56
CA TYR A 27 17.04 -12.54 1.40
C TYR A 27 18.08 -12.58 0.28
N ASN A 28 18.93 -13.60 0.26
CA ASN A 28 19.94 -13.78 -0.80
C ASN A 28 19.31 -14.06 -2.16
N ILE A 29 18.19 -14.77 -2.22
CA ILE A 29 17.45 -15.00 -3.47
C ILE A 29 16.87 -13.67 -4.00
N ILE A 30 16.20 -12.90 -3.13
CA ILE A 30 15.56 -11.63 -3.49
C ILE A 30 16.59 -10.60 -3.94
N THR A 31 17.70 -10.47 -3.20
CA THR A 31 18.72 -9.45 -3.45
C THR A 31 19.77 -9.85 -4.49
N ASN A 32 19.71 -11.07 -5.03
CA ASN A 32 20.60 -11.49 -6.12
C ASN A 32 20.17 -10.80 -7.43
N PRO A 33 21.03 -9.95 -8.03
CA PRO A 33 20.68 -9.23 -9.26
C PRO A 33 20.36 -10.16 -10.44
N GLU A 34 20.89 -11.39 -10.46
CA GLU A 34 20.58 -12.37 -11.51
C GLU A 34 19.13 -12.90 -11.43
N ASN A 35 18.47 -12.76 -10.28
CA ASN A 35 17.10 -13.23 -10.09
C ASN A 35 16.05 -12.21 -10.54
N GLY A 36 16.43 -10.95 -10.79
CA GLY A 36 15.57 -9.97 -11.47
C GLY A 36 14.46 -9.34 -10.63
N TYR A 37 14.59 -9.30 -9.30
CA TYR A 37 13.62 -8.62 -8.43
C TYR A 37 13.76 -7.09 -8.42
N TYR A 38 14.95 -6.59 -8.74
CA TYR A 38 15.28 -5.17 -8.74
C TYR A 38 15.72 -4.72 -10.12
N SER A 39 15.39 -3.48 -10.46
CA SER A 39 15.95 -2.79 -11.62
C SER A 39 17.44 -2.47 -11.41
N PRO A 40 18.17 -2.08 -12.47
CA PRO A 40 19.55 -1.60 -12.36
C PRO A 40 19.74 -0.40 -11.42
N GLU A 41 18.70 0.41 -11.23
CA GLU A 41 18.65 1.53 -10.28
C GLU A 41 18.43 1.08 -8.82
N GLY A 42 18.16 -0.20 -8.58
CA GLY A 42 17.88 -0.75 -7.25
C GLY A 42 16.42 -0.61 -6.82
N VAL A 43 15.52 -0.26 -7.74
CA VAL A 43 14.08 -0.19 -7.48
C VAL A 43 13.49 -1.60 -7.53
N PRO A 44 12.80 -2.09 -6.49
CA PRO A 44 12.12 -3.38 -6.58
C PRO A 44 11.00 -3.29 -7.63
N TYR A 45 10.87 -4.27 -8.50
CA TYR A 45 9.68 -4.40 -9.34
C TYR A 45 8.51 -4.91 -8.50
N HIS A 46 7.29 -4.75 -9.00
CA HIS A 46 6.12 -5.38 -8.40
C HIS A 46 6.25 -6.92 -8.46
N ALA A 47 6.71 -7.46 -9.59
CA ALA A 47 7.05 -8.87 -9.73
C ALA A 47 8.26 -9.07 -10.65
N ARG A 48 8.94 -10.21 -10.50
CA ARG A 48 10.00 -10.64 -11.41
C ARG A 48 9.49 -10.86 -12.84
N GLU A 49 8.28 -11.40 -12.97
CA GLU A 49 7.65 -11.64 -14.26
C GLU A 49 7.02 -10.36 -14.80
N THR A 50 7.28 -10.05 -16.07
CA THR A 50 6.78 -8.86 -16.77
C THR A 50 5.29 -8.93 -17.12
N LEU A 51 4.79 -10.12 -17.51
CA LEU A 51 3.37 -10.32 -17.82
C LEU A 51 2.56 -10.62 -16.56
N ILE A 52 2.08 -9.57 -15.91
CA ILE A 52 1.18 -9.62 -14.77
C ILE A 52 0.26 -8.39 -14.80
N ILE A 53 -1.01 -8.60 -14.47
CA ILE A 53 -2.05 -7.56 -14.47
C ILE A 53 -2.92 -7.82 -13.23
N GLU A 54 -2.90 -6.88 -12.29
CA GLU A 54 -3.65 -6.90 -11.03
C GLU A 54 -3.97 -5.47 -10.54
N SER A 55 -3.30 -4.98 -9.49
CA SER A 55 -3.28 -3.56 -9.10
C SER A 55 -2.45 -2.71 -10.06
N ILE A 56 -1.43 -3.32 -10.63
CA ILE A 56 -0.56 -2.84 -11.69
C ILE A 56 -0.98 -3.45 -13.03
N ASP A 57 -0.54 -2.87 -14.15
CA ASP A 57 -0.84 -3.40 -15.48
C ASP A 57 0.38 -3.93 -16.24
N TYR A 58 1.57 -3.85 -15.63
CA TYR A 58 2.81 -4.47 -16.13
C TYR A 58 3.77 -4.79 -14.97
N GLY A 59 4.39 -5.97 -14.95
CA GLY A 59 5.09 -6.48 -13.76
C GLY A 59 6.35 -5.74 -13.33
N HIS A 60 7.00 -5.05 -14.28
CA HIS A 60 8.11 -4.15 -14.00
C HIS A 60 7.64 -2.71 -13.76
N GLU A 61 6.36 -2.48 -13.51
CA GLU A 61 5.95 -1.37 -12.67
C GLU A 61 6.39 -1.65 -11.22
N THR A 62 6.38 -0.63 -10.38
CA THR A 62 6.41 -0.82 -8.92
C THR A 62 5.35 0.07 -8.30
N ASP A 63 4.92 -0.32 -7.12
CA ASP A 63 4.02 0.45 -6.29
C ASP A 63 4.67 0.79 -4.93
N SER A 64 4.05 1.72 -4.21
CA SER A 64 4.46 2.07 -2.84
C SER A 64 4.38 0.87 -1.88
N GLU A 65 3.60 -0.15 -2.21
CA GLU A 65 3.54 -1.42 -1.47
C GLU A 65 4.87 -2.17 -1.55
N ALA A 66 5.35 -2.51 -2.75
CA ALA A 66 6.62 -3.19 -2.95
C ALA A 66 7.79 -2.44 -2.30
N LEU A 67 7.80 -1.11 -2.41
CA LEU A 67 8.80 -0.24 -1.78
C LEU A 67 8.75 -0.30 -0.25
N SER A 68 7.56 -0.25 0.34
CA SER A 68 7.38 -0.35 1.80
C SER A 68 7.73 -1.74 2.35
N PHE A 69 7.56 -2.80 1.56
CA PHE A 69 8.05 -4.15 1.91
C PHE A 69 9.56 -4.30 1.72
N ASN A 70 10.16 -3.62 0.74
CA ASN A 70 11.61 -3.63 0.54
C ASN A 70 12.32 -3.07 1.77
N ILE A 71 11.89 -1.91 2.26
CA ILE A 71 12.49 -1.35 3.48
C ILE A 71 12.24 -2.24 4.71
N PHE A 72 11.09 -2.94 4.79
CA PHE A 72 10.84 -3.91 5.86
C PHE A 72 11.83 -5.09 5.82
N LEU A 73 12.08 -5.63 4.62
CA LEU A 73 13.08 -6.68 4.41
C LEU A 73 14.46 -6.25 4.91
N GLN A 74 14.90 -5.04 4.56
CA GLN A 74 16.18 -4.49 4.99
C GLN A 74 16.23 -4.23 6.52
N THR A 75 15.13 -3.80 7.12
CA THR A 75 15.05 -3.62 8.58
C THR A 75 15.20 -4.93 9.34
N VAL A 76 14.56 -6.01 8.88
CA VAL A 76 14.71 -7.34 9.51
C VAL A 76 16.10 -7.90 9.29
N TYR A 77 16.73 -7.66 8.13
CA TYR A 77 18.14 -7.98 7.89
C TYR A 77 19.03 -7.30 8.95
N GLY A 78 18.86 -5.99 9.15
CA GLY A 78 19.62 -5.24 10.14
C GLY A 78 19.45 -5.77 11.57
N ALA A 79 18.22 -6.14 11.96
CA ALA A 79 17.97 -6.73 13.26
C ALA A 79 18.65 -8.09 13.46
N LEU A 80 18.69 -8.95 12.43
CA LEU A 80 19.27 -10.28 12.53
C LEU A 80 20.80 -10.32 12.40
N PHE A 81 21.37 -9.39 11.63
CA PHE A 81 22.78 -9.41 11.24
C PHE A 81 23.58 -8.20 11.72
N ASN A 82 22.95 -7.27 12.44
CA ASN A 82 23.57 -6.07 12.99
C ASN A 82 24.19 -5.16 11.92
N ASP A 83 23.48 -5.01 10.80
CA ASP A 83 23.86 -4.17 9.67
C ASP A 83 22.64 -3.40 9.13
N PHE A 84 22.55 -2.12 9.46
CA PHE A 84 21.42 -1.26 9.14
C PHE A 84 21.66 -0.34 7.94
N GLU A 85 22.81 -0.42 7.26
CA GLU A 85 23.02 0.38 6.05
C GLU A 85 22.02 0.07 4.93
N PRO A 86 21.62 -1.20 4.68
CA PRO A 86 20.60 -1.49 3.67
C PRO A 86 19.25 -0.78 3.93
N PHE A 87 18.91 -0.45 5.18
CA PHE A 87 17.73 0.36 5.49
C PHE A 87 17.86 1.78 4.92
N ASN A 88 19.03 2.41 5.04
CA ASN A 88 19.31 3.72 4.48
C ASN A 88 19.28 3.69 2.94
N GLU A 89 19.80 2.63 2.33
CA GLU A 89 19.79 2.43 0.88
C GLU A 89 18.35 2.29 0.36
N ALA A 90 17.52 1.47 1.02
CA ALA A 90 16.11 1.33 0.67
C ALA A 90 15.33 2.64 0.84
N TRP A 91 15.59 3.41 1.92
CA TRP A 91 15.01 4.74 2.09
C TRP A 91 15.43 5.70 0.96
N LYS A 92 16.71 5.67 0.58
CA LYS A 92 17.23 6.53 -0.49
C LYS A 92 16.54 6.26 -1.82
N ILE A 93 16.23 5.01 -2.16
CA ILE A 93 15.45 4.67 -3.36
C ILE A 93 14.07 5.34 -3.34
N ILE A 94 13.38 5.30 -2.20
CA ILE A 94 12.07 5.96 -2.04
C ILE A 94 12.21 7.48 -2.23
N GLU A 95 13.17 8.11 -1.57
CA GLU A 95 13.38 9.56 -1.66
C GLU A 95 13.81 10.01 -3.07
N ASP A 96 14.68 9.24 -3.74
CA ASP A 96 15.23 9.58 -5.04
C ASP A 96 14.24 9.39 -6.19
N TYR A 97 13.36 8.38 -6.11
CA TYR A 97 12.51 7.96 -7.24
C TYR A 97 11.00 8.16 -7.02
N VAL A 98 10.52 8.17 -5.78
CA VAL A 98 9.08 7.98 -5.47
C VAL A 98 8.46 9.22 -4.85
N ILE A 99 9.18 9.93 -3.98
CA ILE A 99 8.74 11.21 -3.42
C ILE A 99 8.89 12.29 -4.50
N PRO A 100 7.81 12.94 -4.98
CA PRO A 100 7.89 13.75 -6.19
C PRO A 100 8.62 15.08 -6.03
N GLN A 101 9.52 15.39 -6.97
CA GLN A 101 10.22 16.69 -7.03
C GLN A 101 9.41 17.79 -7.73
N ILE A 102 8.66 17.48 -8.79
CA ILE A 102 7.84 18.48 -9.51
C ILE A 102 6.57 18.72 -8.72
N GLN A 103 6.47 19.88 -8.06
CA GLN A 103 5.29 20.32 -7.32
C GLN A 103 5.08 21.83 -7.50
N ASP A 104 5.13 22.30 -8.76
CA ASP A 104 4.99 23.72 -9.10
C ASP A 104 3.69 24.32 -8.57
N ASN A 105 3.73 25.57 -8.12
CA ASN A 105 2.59 26.31 -7.55
C ASN A 105 2.04 25.77 -6.22
N MET A 106 2.75 24.90 -5.50
CA MET A 106 2.38 24.52 -4.12
C MET A 106 2.43 25.70 -3.14
N ASP A 107 3.22 26.74 -3.41
CA ASP A 107 3.20 28.01 -2.68
C ASP A 107 1.88 28.80 -2.81
N ARG A 108 1.01 28.38 -3.75
CA ARG A 108 -0.29 29.00 -4.02
C ARG A 108 -1.48 28.21 -3.49
N TYR A 109 -1.22 27.09 -2.83
CA TYR A 109 -2.27 26.31 -2.19
C TYR A 109 -3.01 27.19 -1.17
N ASN A 110 -4.34 27.22 -1.25
CA ASN A 110 -5.17 28.03 -0.37
C ASN A 110 -5.80 27.16 0.71
N PRO A 111 -5.31 27.17 1.96
CA PRO A 111 -5.86 26.32 3.02
C PRO A 111 -7.27 26.71 3.47
N SER A 112 -7.72 27.93 3.19
CA SER A 112 -9.12 28.33 3.43
C SER A 112 -10.09 27.83 2.35
N GLU A 113 -9.57 27.33 1.23
CA GLU A 113 -10.33 26.67 0.16
C GLU A 113 -9.46 25.58 -0.49
N PRO A 114 -9.21 24.45 0.22
CA PRO A 114 -8.28 23.38 -0.22
C PRO A 114 -8.59 22.78 -1.60
N MET A 115 -9.88 22.85 -1.98
CA MET A 115 -10.40 22.45 -3.26
C MET A 115 -11.42 23.46 -3.76
N THR A 116 -11.37 23.80 -5.05
CA THR A 116 -12.42 24.59 -5.70
C THR A 116 -13.61 23.70 -6.07
N SER A 117 -14.81 24.03 -5.57
CA SER A 117 -16.07 23.38 -5.95
C SER A 117 -17.19 24.41 -6.11
N THR A 118 -18.07 24.20 -7.08
CA THR A 118 -19.26 25.05 -7.31
C THR A 118 -20.56 24.42 -6.79
N ASP A 119 -20.53 23.15 -6.39
CA ASP A 119 -21.70 22.36 -6.00
C ASP A 119 -21.63 21.81 -4.56
N THR A 120 -20.46 21.91 -3.92
CA THR A 120 -20.18 21.37 -2.59
C THR A 120 -19.51 22.45 -1.73
N THR A 121 -19.99 22.67 -0.50
CA THR A 121 -19.28 23.59 0.41
C THR A 121 -18.02 22.92 0.94
N VAL A 122 -16.91 23.66 1.00
CA VAL A 122 -15.58 23.14 1.37
C VAL A 122 -15.15 23.77 2.69
N GLY A 123 -14.62 22.95 3.60
CA GLY A 123 -14.03 23.43 4.85
C GLY A 123 -12.58 23.89 4.69
N GLU A 124 -11.92 24.17 5.81
CA GLU A 124 -10.51 24.58 5.82
C GLU A 124 -9.55 23.43 6.11
N ASP A 125 -8.33 23.52 5.57
CA ASP A 125 -7.18 22.70 5.93
C ASP A 125 -6.46 23.34 7.14
N PRO A 126 -6.48 22.68 8.32
CA PRO A 126 -5.89 23.23 9.53
C PRO A 126 -4.39 22.91 9.70
N ILE A 127 -3.79 22.03 8.88
CA ILE A 127 -2.42 21.51 9.11
C ILE A 127 -1.37 22.03 8.14
N SER A 128 -1.72 22.49 6.94
CA SER A 128 -0.75 23.03 5.96
C SER A 128 0.20 24.08 6.54
N LYS A 129 -0.33 25.01 7.35
CA LYS A 129 0.45 26.08 7.95
C LYS A 129 1.51 25.55 8.90
N GLU A 130 1.16 24.64 9.80
CA GLU A 130 2.14 24.07 10.75
C GLU A 130 3.13 23.13 10.07
N LEU A 131 2.75 22.47 8.98
CA LEU A 131 3.67 21.70 8.13
C LEU A 131 4.72 22.63 7.50
N TYR A 132 4.30 23.76 6.92
CA TYR A 132 5.24 24.75 6.39
C TYR A 132 6.13 25.35 7.48
N GLU A 133 5.58 25.69 8.66
CA GLU A 133 6.37 26.19 9.78
C GLU A 133 7.41 25.17 10.29
N ALA A 134 7.10 23.87 10.20
CA ALA A 134 7.99 22.80 10.63
C ALA A 134 9.12 22.50 9.62
N TYR A 135 8.85 22.62 8.32
CA TYR A 135 9.75 22.14 7.27
C TYR A 135 10.27 23.22 6.31
N GLY A 136 9.67 24.41 6.29
CA GLY A 136 10.05 25.52 5.41
C GLY A 136 9.82 25.26 3.92
N ASP A 137 8.93 24.32 3.60
CA ASP A 137 8.71 23.77 2.26
C ASP A 137 7.20 23.52 2.06
N TYR A 138 6.66 24.02 0.95
CA TYR A 138 5.24 23.85 0.60
C TYR A 138 4.94 22.48 -0.03
N SER A 139 5.96 21.74 -0.44
CA SER A 139 5.82 20.45 -1.11
C SER A 139 5.24 19.41 -0.16
N VAL A 140 4.39 18.52 -0.69
CA VAL A 140 3.93 17.33 0.03
C VAL A 140 5.05 16.29 0.03
N TYR A 141 5.34 15.73 1.21
CA TYR A 141 6.41 14.74 1.38
C TYR A 141 5.82 13.37 1.75
N GLY A 142 5.52 12.56 0.73
CA GLY A 142 4.98 11.20 0.85
C GLY A 142 5.18 10.41 -0.44
N MET A 143 5.00 9.10 -0.40
CA MET A 143 5.27 8.24 -1.56
C MET A 143 4.16 8.36 -2.60
N HIS A 144 4.49 8.72 -3.83
CA HIS A 144 3.57 8.45 -4.92
C HIS A 144 3.39 6.93 -5.10
N TRP A 145 2.17 6.48 -5.36
CA TRP A 145 1.84 5.05 -5.30
C TRP A 145 2.28 4.20 -6.48
N LEU A 146 2.58 4.75 -7.68
CA LEU A 146 2.84 3.94 -8.89
C LEU A 146 3.95 4.50 -9.79
N LEU A 147 4.81 3.61 -10.29
CA LEU A 147 5.92 3.92 -11.18
C LEU A 147 6.04 2.89 -12.30
N ASP A 148 6.33 3.36 -13.50
CA ASP A 148 6.86 2.57 -14.62
C ASP A 148 8.38 2.56 -14.51
N VAL A 149 8.95 1.52 -13.92
CA VAL A 149 10.38 1.49 -13.52
C VAL A 149 11.30 1.53 -14.74
N ASP A 150 10.93 0.82 -15.80
CA ASP A 150 11.73 0.68 -17.02
C ASP A 150 11.35 1.69 -18.11
N ASN A 151 10.42 2.61 -17.82
CA ASN A 151 9.86 3.58 -18.77
C ASN A 151 9.28 2.91 -20.04
N ILE A 152 8.60 1.77 -19.88
CA ILE A 152 8.04 1.00 -21.01
C ILE A 152 6.94 1.78 -21.74
N PHE A 153 6.16 2.60 -21.03
CA PHE A 153 5.18 3.50 -21.63
C PHE A 153 5.87 4.65 -22.39
N GLY A 154 7.12 4.94 -22.07
CA GLY A 154 7.96 5.91 -22.79
C GLY A 154 7.64 7.36 -22.48
N PHE A 155 6.94 7.64 -21.38
CA PHE A 155 6.64 9.02 -20.99
C PHE A 155 7.89 9.80 -20.59
N GLY A 156 8.90 9.12 -20.03
CA GLY A 156 10.11 9.76 -19.51
C GLY A 156 9.81 10.75 -18.38
N ASN A 157 8.82 10.43 -17.55
CA ASN A 157 8.41 11.25 -16.42
C ASN A 157 9.25 10.93 -15.18
N VAL A 158 10.56 10.91 -15.38
CA VAL A 158 11.57 10.65 -14.35
C VAL A 158 11.70 11.87 -13.43
N GLN A 159 12.22 11.66 -12.24
CA GLN A 159 12.32 12.71 -11.22
C GLN A 159 12.99 14.00 -11.75
N GLY A 160 12.33 15.12 -11.47
CA GLY A 160 12.74 16.46 -11.94
C GLY A 160 12.46 16.75 -13.42
N LYS A 161 11.84 15.85 -14.18
CA LYS A 161 11.46 16.05 -15.60
C LYS A 161 9.96 15.82 -15.80
N CYS A 162 9.35 16.61 -16.68
CA CYS A 162 7.95 16.50 -17.04
C CYS A 162 7.81 15.92 -18.45
N THR A 163 7.49 14.62 -18.54
CA THR A 163 7.25 13.94 -19.82
C THR A 163 8.38 14.14 -20.85
N ALA A 164 9.61 13.75 -20.49
CA ALA A 164 10.80 13.96 -21.34
C ALA A 164 10.95 12.93 -22.48
N GLY A 165 10.07 11.93 -22.54
CA GLY A 165 9.90 11.02 -23.66
C GLY A 165 10.70 9.71 -23.58
N PRO A 166 10.62 8.88 -24.64
CA PRO A 166 11.01 7.46 -24.58
C PRO A 166 12.52 7.22 -24.57
N SER A 167 13.33 8.26 -24.77
CA SER A 167 14.80 8.14 -24.69
C SER A 167 15.33 8.25 -23.25
N GLU A 168 14.48 8.64 -22.31
CA GLU A 168 14.85 8.70 -20.89
C GLU A 168 14.90 7.30 -20.28
N SER A 169 15.87 7.10 -19.40
CA SER A 169 16.05 5.87 -18.63
C SER A 169 15.67 6.07 -17.17
N GLY A 170 15.13 5.03 -16.57
CA GLY A 170 14.82 4.97 -15.14
C GLY A 170 13.35 5.24 -14.82
N PRO A 171 13.00 5.19 -13.53
CA PRO A 171 11.61 5.14 -13.09
C PRO A 171 10.81 6.38 -13.45
N SER A 172 9.71 6.17 -14.16
CA SER A 172 8.76 7.19 -14.59
C SER A 172 7.52 7.17 -13.71
N LEU A 173 7.15 8.31 -13.12
CA LEU A 173 5.97 8.43 -12.27
C LEU A 173 4.69 8.41 -13.15
N ILE A 174 3.76 7.50 -12.87
CA ILE A 174 2.56 7.27 -13.69
C ILE A 174 1.30 7.07 -12.84
N LEU A 175 0.14 7.19 -13.47
CA LEU A 175 -1.17 6.92 -12.88
C LEU A 175 -2.04 6.11 -13.84
N ASN A 176 -3.02 5.41 -13.28
CA ASN A 176 -4.04 4.71 -14.04
C ASN A 176 -5.33 5.54 -14.10
N GLY A 177 -5.87 5.69 -15.31
CA GLY A 177 -7.15 6.35 -15.58
C GLY A 177 -8.36 5.56 -15.09
N GLN A 178 -9.55 6.14 -15.30
CA GLN A 178 -10.82 5.56 -14.89
C GLN A 178 -11.13 4.21 -15.56
N GLY A 179 -11.97 3.42 -14.91
CA GLY A 179 -12.37 2.09 -15.37
C GLY A 179 -11.72 0.97 -14.55
N THR A 180 -11.97 -0.27 -14.93
CA THR A 180 -11.17 -1.41 -14.42
C THR A 180 -9.72 -1.32 -14.92
N ILE A 181 -8.80 -2.08 -14.34
CA ILE A 181 -7.40 -2.13 -14.82
C ILE A 181 -7.32 -2.47 -16.33
N TRP A 182 -8.24 -3.32 -16.82
CA TRP A 182 -8.36 -3.72 -18.23
C TRP A 182 -8.94 -2.63 -19.15
N GLN A 183 -9.54 -1.59 -18.58
CA GLN A 183 -10.10 -0.47 -19.33
C GLN A 183 -9.27 0.80 -19.17
N SER A 184 -8.34 0.81 -18.22
CA SER A 184 -7.60 2.00 -17.84
C SER A 184 -6.62 2.44 -18.92
N ILE A 185 -6.50 3.76 -19.06
CA ILE A 185 -5.46 4.44 -19.82
C ILE A 185 -4.45 4.95 -18.80
N THR A 186 -3.26 4.37 -18.78
CA THR A 186 -2.09 4.83 -18.00
C THR A 186 -1.65 6.21 -18.50
N TYR A 187 -1.26 7.13 -17.62
CA TYR A 187 -0.83 8.49 -18.00
C TYR A 187 0.28 9.00 -17.07
N PRO A 188 1.14 9.95 -17.51
CA PRO A 188 2.20 10.49 -16.67
C PRO A 188 1.62 11.38 -15.57
N THR A 189 2.24 11.37 -14.39
CA THR A 189 1.86 12.29 -13.30
C THR A 189 2.10 13.75 -13.62
N CYS A 190 3.01 14.08 -14.56
CA CYS A 190 3.21 15.43 -15.07
C CYS A 190 2.82 15.48 -16.56
N ASP A 191 1.65 16.06 -16.84
CA ASP A 191 1.08 16.15 -18.18
C ASP A 191 1.22 17.57 -18.74
N ASN A 192 2.18 17.70 -19.67
CA ASN A 192 2.46 18.93 -20.41
C ASN A 192 1.83 18.93 -21.82
N PHE A 193 0.90 18.01 -22.09
CA PHE A 193 0.21 17.82 -23.37
C PHE A 193 1.11 17.37 -24.52
N THR A 194 2.29 16.82 -24.23
CA THR A 194 3.18 16.24 -25.26
C THR A 194 2.60 14.96 -25.87
N TYR A 195 1.94 14.14 -25.06
CA TYR A 195 1.24 12.92 -25.46
C TYR A 195 -0.23 13.01 -25.06
N GLY A 196 -1.06 12.06 -25.48
CA GLY A 196 -2.51 12.09 -25.28
C GLY A 196 -3.23 12.82 -26.42
N GLY A 197 -4.37 13.44 -26.12
CA GLY A 197 -5.18 14.24 -27.03
C GLY A 197 -4.77 15.72 -27.03
N GLU A 198 -5.68 16.62 -27.41
CA GLU A 198 -5.43 18.08 -27.46
C GLU A 198 -4.97 18.66 -26.10
N TYR A 199 -5.50 18.13 -25.00
CA TYR A 199 -5.18 18.54 -23.63
C TYR A 199 -4.57 17.39 -22.83
N GLY A 200 -3.65 16.66 -23.46
CA GLY A 200 -3.00 15.53 -22.84
C GLY A 200 -3.93 14.35 -22.58
N PHE A 201 -3.77 13.70 -21.44
CA PHE A 201 -4.62 12.61 -20.97
C PHE A 201 -5.84 13.10 -20.19
N SER A 202 -6.00 14.41 -19.99
CA SER A 202 -7.20 14.93 -19.35
C SER A 202 -8.40 14.91 -20.28
N PHE A 203 -9.54 14.52 -19.70
CA PHE A 203 -10.85 14.65 -20.32
C PHE A 203 -11.54 15.99 -19.99
N TYR A 204 -11.00 16.75 -19.04
CA TYR A 204 -11.68 17.92 -18.45
C TYR A 204 -10.78 19.14 -18.26
N GLN A 205 -9.48 18.95 -18.02
CA GLN A 205 -8.54 20.05 -17.84
C GLN A 205 -8.05 20.55 -19.19
N THR A 206 -7.89 21.87 -19.30
CA THR A 206 -7.40 22.54 -20.52
C THR A 206 -6.08 23.26 -20.27
N ILE A 207 -5.44 23.05 -19.11
CA ILE A 207 -4.14 23.61 -18.78
C ILE A 207 -3.20 22.49 -18.32
N PRO A 208 -1.90 22.55 -18.68
CA PRO A 208 -0.90 21.57 -18.22
C PRO A 208 -0.86 21.45 -16.70
N TYR A 209 -0.73 20.22 -16.21
CA TYR A 209 -0.87 19.90 -14.79
C TYR A 209 0.07 18.80 -14.33
N TRP A 210 0.21 18.69 -13.02
CA TRP A 210 0.80 17.56 -12.34
C TRP A 210 -0.14 17.06 -11.24
N ILE A 211 -0.12 15.76 -10.98
CA ILE A 211 -0.96 15.08 -9.99
C ILE A 211 -0.24 13.87 -9.43
N TYR A 212 -0.32 13.70 -8.12
CA TYR A 212 0.17 12.51 -7.43
C TYR A 212 -0.89 12.00 -6.45
N SER A 213 -0.69 10.76 -6.03
CA SER A 213 -1.49 10.16 -4.97
C SER A 213 -0.63 9.25 -4.11
N ILE A 214 -0.85 9.31 -2.80
CA ILE A 214 -0.31 8.43 -1.76
C ILE A 214 -1.37 7.37 -1.45
N ALA A 215 -0.93 6.12 -1.32
CA ALA A 215 -1.66 5.04 -0.67
C ALA A 215 -1.32 5.08 0.85
N PRO A 216 -2.23 5.54 1.73
CA PRO A 216 -1.88 5.86 3.12
C PRO A 216 -1.42 4.67 3.96
N ASP A 217 -1.83 3.45 3.60
CA ASP A 217 -1.38 2.23 4.26
C ASP A 217 0.09 1.91 4.00
N CYS A 218 0.61 2.28 2.84
CA CYS A 218 2.01 2.08 2.46
C CYS A 218 2.92 3.08 3.18
N ASP A 219 2.54 4.36 3.21
CA ASP A 219 3.23 5.39 4.01
C ASP A 219 3.15 5.06 5.51
N ALA A 220 2.02 4.50 5.96
CA ALA A 220 1.91 3.99 7.32
C ALA A 220 2.85 2.79 7.56
N ARG A 221 2.90 1.81 6.65
CA ARG A 221 3.81 0.65 6.74
C ARG A 221 5.27 1.10 6.82
N LEU A 222 5.67 2.11 6.05
CA LEU A 222 7.01 2.71 6.12
C LEU A 222 7.34 3.22 7.54
N VAL A 223 6.41 3.95 8.18
CA VAL A 223 6.60 4.43 9.56
C VAL A 223 6.58 3.29 10.58
N GLN A 224 5.71 2.29 10.40
CA GLN A 224 5.69 1.08 11.22
C GLN A 224 7.06 0.38 11.18
N VAL A 225 7.65 0.25 9.99
CA VAL A 225 8.97 -0.35 9.80
C VAL A 225 10.05 0.50 10.48
N ALA A 226 9.98 1.82 10.34
CA ALA A 226 10.93 2.74 10.98
C ALA A 226 10.90 2.65 12.52
N LEU A 227 9.74 2.38 13.13
CA LEU A 227 9.66 2.10 14.57
C LEU A 227 10.51 0.88 14.95
N TRP A 228 10.35 -0.22 14.21
CA TRP A 228 11.12 -1.44 14.46
C TRP A 228 12.61 -1.25 14.18
N ALA A 229 12.96 -0.55 13.09
CA ALA A 229 14.33 -0.19 12.78
C ALA A 229 14.96 0.61 13.92
N SER A 230 14.26 1.64 14.42
CA SER A 230 14.71 2.46 15.54
C SER A 230 14.98 1.62 16.80
N ARG A 231 14.02 0.77 17.20
CA ARG A 231 14.16 -0.06 18.41
C ARG A 231 15.25 -1.12 18.29
N TRP A 232 15.32 -1.81 17.15
CA TRP A 232 16.33 -2.85 16.93
C TRP A 232 17.73 -2.26 16.77
N ALA A 233 17.88 -1.16 16.03
CA ALA A 233 19.15 -0.46 15.92
C ALA A 233 19.59 0.10 17.28
N GLN A 234 18.68 0.70 18.06
CA GLN A 234 18.99 1.19 19.40
C GLN A 234 19.46 0.07 20.33
N ALA A 235 18.77 -1.08 20.33
CA ALA A 235 19.15 -2.24 21.14
C ALA A 235 20.56 -2.77 20.80
N GLN A 236 21.02 -2.54 19.58
CA GLN A 236 22.33 -2.96 19.08
C GLN A 236 23.37 -1.82 19.03
N GLY A 237 23.01 -0.61 19.50
CA GLY A 237 23.91 0.55 19.52
C GLY A 237 24.11 1.26 18.18
N ASN A 238 23.24 1.01 17.19
CA ASN A 238 23.31 1.51 15.83
C ASN A 238 22.27 2.59 15.49
N LEU A 239 21.55 3.15 16.46
CA LEU A 239 20.51 4.15 16.19
C LEU A 239 21.03 5.35 15.37
N SER A 240 22.25 5.82 15.65
CA SER A 240 22.86 6.95 14.94
C SER A 240 23.18 6.65 13.47
N VAL A 241 23.20 5.37 13.06
CA VAL A 241 23.44 4.98 11.65
C VAL A 241 22.24 5.34 10.78
N ILE A 242 21.03 5.29 11.34
CA ILE A 242 19.77 5.44 10.59
C ILE A 242 18.98 6.70 10.94
N GLU A 243 19.53 7.56 11.81
CA GLU A 243 18.83 8.72 12.39
C GLU A 243 18.30 9.71 11.32
N ASP A 244 19.05 9.96 10.24
CA ASP A 244 18.60 10.82 9.14
C ASP A 244 17.38 10.25 8.41
N SER A 245 17.44 8.96 8.04
CA SER A 245 16.34 8.24 7.41
C SER A 245 15.10 8.21 8.33
N LEU A 246 15.28 7.98 9.63
CA LEU A 246 14.19 8.05 10.61
C LEU A 246 13.55 9.44 10.66
N SER A 247 14.34 10.52 10.64
CA SER A 247 13.81 11.89 10.65
C SER A 247 13.00 12.21 9.39
N LYS A 248 13.41 11.69 8.24
CA LYS A 248 12.68 11.86 6.98
C LYS A 248 11.42 11.00 6.92
N ILE A 249 11.45 9.77 7.42
CA ILE A 249 10.25 8.93 7.55
C ILE A 249 9.26 9.54 8.55
N SER A 250 9.75 10.18 9.63
CA SER A 250 8.91 10.97 10.53
C SER A 250 8.22 12.13 9.80
N ARG A 251 8.89 12.80 8.85
CA ARG A 251 8.26 13.79 7.96
C ARG A 251 7.15 13.17 7.13
N VAL A 252 7.33 11.97 6.56
CA VAL A 252 6.24 11.25 5.88
C VAL A 252 5.04 11.08 6.80
N GLY A 253 5.27 10.67 8.06
CA GLY A 253 4.24 10.56 9.09
C GLY A 253 3.54 11.89 9.44
N ASP A 254 4.21 13.04 9.28
CA ASP A 254 3.59 14.35 9.49
C ASP A 254 2.57 14.68 8.38
N TYR A 255 2.96 14.46 7.12
CA TYR A 255 2.09 14.69 5.95
C TYR A 255 0.99 13.63 5.82
N LEU A 256 1.23 12.40 6.29
CA LEU A 256 0.22 11.34 6.33
C LEU A 256 -1.04 11.73 7.12
N ARG A 257 -0.97 12.75 8.00
CA ARG A 257 -2.14 13.32 8.68
C ARG A 257 -3.19 13.88 7.73
N TYR A 258 -2.84 14.23 6.49
CA TYR A 258 -3.85 14.58 5.47
C TYR A 258 -4.88 13.47 5.26
N SER A 259 -4.49 12.20 5.44
CA SER A 259 -5.43 11.07 5.34
C SER A 259 -6.50 11.08 6.43
N MET A 260 -6.35 11.86 7.51
CA MET A 260 -7.28 11.94 8.63
C MET A 260 -8.47 12.86 8.42
N TYR A 261 -8.55 13.56 7.29
CA TYR A 261 -9.56 14.56 7.01
C TYR A 261 -10.56 14.09 5.96
N ASP A 262 -11.80 14.54 6.06
CA ASP A 262 -12.81 14.38 5.00
C ASP A 262 -12.36 15.03 3.67
N ARG A 263 -12.73 14.43 2.53
CA ARG A 263 -12.33 14.86 1.18
C ARG A 263 -12.50 16.36 0.91
N TYR A 264 -13.62 16.94 1.35
CA TYR A 264 -13.92 18.38 1.17
C TYR A 264 -13.83 19.15 2.50
N HIS A 265 -13.10 18.61 3.47
CA HIS A 265 -13.01 19.15 4.83
C HIS A 265 -14.39 19.39 5.46
N LYS A 266 -15.38 18.52 5.16
CA LYS A 266 -16.67 18.56 5.84
C LYS A 266 -16.53 18.14 7.28
N LYS A 267 -17.37 18.72 8.14
CA LYS A 267 -17.46 18.31 9.54
C LYS A 267 -17.77 16.82 9.63
N ILE A 268 -17.06 16.12 10.50
CA ILE A 268 -17.33 14.71 10.77
C ILE A 268 -18.60 14.57 11.61
N GLY A 269 -19.49 13.71 11.14
CA GLY A 269 -20.64 13.23 11.90
C GLY A 269 -21.99 13.61 11.28
N ASN A 270 -22.75 12.59 10.88
CA ASN A 270 -24.08 12.67 10.27
C ASN A 270 -24.13 13.63 9.07
N CYS A 271 -23.06 13.68 8.29
CA CYS A 271 -22.91 14.56 7.13
C CYS A 271 -23.83 14.10 5.98
N ILE A 272 -24.82 14.92 5.65
CA ILE A 272 -25.80 14.67 4.58
C ILE A 272 -26.01 15.97 3.80
N GLY A 273 -26.01 15.88 2.48
CA GLY A 273 -26.17 16.98 1.55
C GLY A 273 -24.87 17.74 1.30
N LYS A 274 -24.52 17.91 0.01
CA LYS A 274 -23.32 18.65 -0.43
C LYS A 274 -23.23 20.08 0.11
N THR A 275 -24.37 20.75 0.29
CA THR A 275 -24.46 22.13 0.77
C THR A 275 -24.94 22.23 2.21
N ASP A 276 -25.67 21.23 2.70
CA ASP A 276 -26.29 21.23 4.02
C ASP A 276 -25.33 20.71 5.10
N CYS A 277 -24.45 19.76 4.74
CA CYS A 277 -23.37 19.34 5.63
C CYS A 277 -22.39 20.50 5.85
N GLU A 278 -22.20 20.87 7.11
CA GLU A 278 -21.39 22.03 7.50
C GLU A 278 -19.92 21.86 7.06
N PRO A 279 -19.30 22.90 6.48
CA PRO A 279 -17.85 22.92 6.30
C PRO A 279 -17.18 22.89 7.68
N GLY A 280 -16.17 22.05 7.85
CA GLY A 280 -15.43 21.96 9.10
C GLY A 280 -14.51 23.16 9.30
N THR A 281 -14.37 23.58 10.56
CA THR A 281 -13.35 24.55 11.01
C THR A 281 -12.34 23.87 11.94
N GLY A 282 -11.08 24.27 11.86
CA GLY A 282 -9.98 23.62 12.56
C GLY A 282 -9.98 22.11 12.29
N LYS A 283 -9.99 21.31 13.35
CA LYS A 283 -9.97 19.83 13.28
C LYS A 283 -11.37 19.19 13.27
N GLU A 284 -12.45 19.95 13.06
CA GLU A 284 -13.82 19.40 12.99
C GLU A 284 -14.03 18.42 11.83
N SER A 285 -13.22 18.51 10.78
CA SER A 285 -13.22 17.59 9.63
C SER A 285 -12.27 16.40 9.79
N ALA A 286 -11.58 16.28 10.93
CA ALA A 286 -10.67 15.17 11.20
C ALA A 286 -11.45 13.96 11.75
N HIS A 287 -11.48 12.86 10.99
CA HIS A 287 -11.95 11.56 11.47
C HIS A 287 -10.85 10.75 12.17
N TYR A 288 -9.57 11.17 12.09
CA TYR A 288 -8.41 10.54 12.77
C TYR A 288 -8.16 9.08 12.37
N LEU A 289 -8.54 8.70 11.15
CA LEU A 289 -8.29 7.38 10.57
C LEU A 289 -7.43 7.54 9.32
N LEU A 290 -6.82 6.46 8.84
CA LEU A 290 -6.16 6.44 7.54
C LEU A 290 -7.22 6.21 6.46
N SER A 291 -7.53 7.26 5.69
CA SER A 291 -8.50 7.17 4.58
C SER A 291 -7.91 6.50 3.34
N TRP A 292 -8.73 6.32 2.29
CA TRP A 292 -8.37 5.55 1.10
C TRP A 292 -7.19 6.11 0.28
N TYR A 293 -7.06 7.43 0.21
CA TYR A 293 -5.99 8.10 -0.54
C TYR A 293 -5.68 9.47 0.04
N ILE A 294 -4.48 9.96 -0.22
CA ILE A 294 -4.19 11.41 -0.27
C ILE A 294 -3.83 11.72 -1.72
N GLY A 295 -4.50 12.68 -2.33
CA GLY A 295 -4.24 13.18 -3.66
C GLY A 295 -3.84 14.64 -3.59
N TRP A 296 -2.90 15.05 -4.42
CA TRP A 296 -2.55 16.45 -4.57
C TRP A 296 -2.08 16.72 -5.98
N GLY A 297 -2.23 17.97 -6.40
CA GLY A 297 -1.93 18.35 -7.76
C GLY A 297 -1.89 19.85 -7.93
N GLY A 298 -1.44 20.27 -9.10
CA GLY A 298 -1.38 21.67 -9.45
C GLY A 298 -1.14 21.85 -10.94
N SER A 299 -1.23 23.09 -11.39
CA SER A 299 -0.91 23.43 -12.77
C SER A 299 0.59 23.70 -12.95
N LEU A 300 1.11 23.56 -14.17
CA LEU A 300 2.50 23.89 -14.51
C LEU A 300 2.71 25.37 -14.90
N GLY A 301 1.64 26.18 -14.97
CA GLY A 301 1.68 27.55 -15.51
C GLY A 301 1.99 28.65 -14.48
N GLU A 302 2.41 29.83 -14.98
CA GLU A 302 2.74 31.01 -14.14
C GLU A 302 1.56 31.60 -13.36
N ASN A 303 0.30 31.39 -13.78
CA ASN A 303 -0.91 31.80 -13.05
C ASN A 303 -1.65 30.57 -12.50
N GLY A 304 -0.87 29.68 -11.89
CA GLY A 304 -1.32 28.37 -11.50
C GLY A 304 -2.11 28.26 -10.20
N TYR A 305 -2.59 27.06 -9.97
CA TYR A 305 -3.30 26.61 -8.77
C TYR A 305 -2.65 25.34 -8.23
N SER A 306 -2.99 24.98 -6.99
CA SER A 306 -2.71 23.67 -6.39
C SER A 306 -3.85 23.28 -5.44
N TRP A 307 -4.00 21.99 -5.20
CA TRP A 307 -5.03 21.40 -4.33
C TRP A 307 -4.48 20.18 -3.61
N ILE A 308 -5.06 19.89 -2.44
CA ILE A 308 -4.85 18.67 -1.68
C ILE A 308 -6.24 18.14 -1.33
N ALA A 309 -6.43 16.83 -1.48
CA ALA A 309 -7.68 16.14 -1.16
C ALA A 309 -7.39 14.75 -0.60
N SER A 310 -8.09 14.37 0.44
CA SER A 310 -8.10 13.00 0.98
C SER A 310 -9.37 12.26 0.56
N SER A 311 -9.61 11.08 1.15
CA SER A 311 -10.86 10.36 1.00
C SER A 311 -11.75 10.54 2.24
N SER A 312 -13.07 10.60 2.03
CA SER A 312 -14.05 10.53 3.12
C SER A 312 -14.30 9.11 3.63
N GLU A 313 -13.67 8.11 2.99
CA GLU A 313 -13.79 6.68 3.30
C GLU A 313 -12.52 6.16 3.99
N ALA A 314 -12.70 5.41 5.06
CA ALA A 314 -11.62 4.73 5.78
C ALA A 314 -11.92 3.24 5.91
N HIS A 315 -11.05 2.41 5.33
CA HIS A 315 -11.15 0.96 5.38
C HIS A 315 -10.35 0.40 6.56
N ALA A 316 -10.88 -0.60 7.27
CA ALA A 316 -10.14 -1.34 8.30
C ALA A 316 -8.75 -1.82 7.82
N GLY A 317 -8.64 -2.32 6.58
CA GLY A 317 -7.39 -2.80 5.96
C GLY A 317 -6.26 -1.78 5.89
N TYR A 318 -6.59 -0.48 5.93
CA TYR A 318 -5.59 0.60 5.86
C TYR A 318 -5.12 1.11 7.20
N GLN A 319 -5.83 0.81 8.30
CA GLN A 319 -5.43 1.34 9.60
C GLN A 319 -4.11 0.72 10.06
N ASN A 320 -3.33 1.50 10.81
CA ASN A 320 -2.03 1.09 11.32
C ASN A 320 -1.80 1.69 12.73
N PRO A 321 -2.26 0.99 13.79
CA PRO A 321 -2.05 1.46 15.15
C PRO A 321 -0.57 1.53 15.56
N VAL A 322 0.32 0.78 14.88
CA VAL A 322 1.78 0.85 15.11
C VAL A 322 2.33 2.19 14.67
N THR A 323 1.94 2.66 13.47
CA THR A 323 2.29 3.99 12.95
C THR A 323 1.82 5.10 13.90
N ALA A 324 0.55 5.05 14.31
CA ALA A 324 -0.01 6.06 15.19
C ALA A 324 0.66 6.07 16.56
N TYR A 325 0.99 4.89 17.10
CA TYR A 325 1.78 4.76 18.32
C TYR A 325 3.21 5.30 18.14
N ALA A 326 3.88 4.99 17.03
CA ALA A 326 5.24 5.44 16.74
C ALA A 326 5.32 6.97 16.70
N LEU A 327 4.46 7.62 15.93
CA LEU A 327 4.48 9.06 15.70
C LEU A 327 3.99 9.88 16.92
N SER A 328 3.37 9.22 17.90
CA SER A 328 2.95 9.86 19.15
C SER A 328 3.86 9.57 20.35
N THR A 329 4.69 8.52 20.29
CA THR A 329 5.46 8.08 21.47
C THR A 329 6.94 7.80 21.25
N GLU A 330 7.38 7.47 20.02
CA GLU A 330 8.77 7.08 19.76
C GLU A 330 9.65 8.31 19.51
N PRO A 331 10.63 8.65 20.38
CA PRO A 331 11.34 9.93 20.31
C PRO A 331 12.05 10.22 18.98
N SER A 332 12.52 9.17 18.31
CA SER A 332 13.19 9.27 16.99
C SER A 332 12.23 9.49 15.82
N LEU A 333 10.92 9.37 16.06
CA LEU A 333 9.88 9.44 15.04
C LEU A 333 8.79 10.49 15.33
N ILE A 334 8.84 11.19 16.47
CA ILE A 334 7.91 12.30 16.74
C ILE A 334 8.03 13.37 15.64
N PRO A 335 6.94 13.66 14.90
CA PRO A 335 6.96 14.68 13.85
C PRO A 335 7.23 16.08 14.40
N LYS A 336 7.66 16.98 13.51
CA LYS A 336 8.10 18.32 13.89
C LYS A 336 6.94 19.31 14.03
N SER A 337 5.83 19.10 13.33
CA SER A 337 4.69 20.01 13.42
C SER A 337 4.10 20.03 14.83
N ALA A 338 3.55 21.19 15.20
CA ALA A 338 3.21 21.49 16.59
C ALA A 338 2.15 20.54 17.18
N THR A 339 1.23 20.04 16.35
CA THR A 339 0.10 19.22 16.83
C THR A 339 0.13 17.76 16.37
N ALA A 340 1.09 17.34 15.55
CA ALA A 340 1.12 15.99 14.99
C ALA A 340 1.15 14.87 16.04
N ALA A 341 1.96 14.99 17.08
CA ALA A 341 2.07 13.95 18.10
C ALA A 341 0.72 13.73 18.83
N GLU A 342 -0.03 14.81 19.06
CA GLU A 342 -1.37 14.74 19.65
C GLU A 342 -2.38 14.12 18.68
N ASP A 343 -2.33 14.49 17.40
CA ASP A 343 -3.21 13.90 16.38
C ASP A 343 -3.01 12.40 16.23
N TRP A 344 -1.76 11.95 16.24
CA TRP A 344 -1.44 10.53 16.18
C TRP A 344 -1.83 9.79 17.47
N ALA A 345 -1.75 10.44 18.63
CA ALA A 345 -2.23 9.89 19.89
C ALA A 345 -3.78 9.74 19.91
N ILE A 346 -4.51 10.64 19.26
CA ILE A 346 -5.95 10.50 19.05
C ILE A 346 -6.22 9.40 18.02
N SER A 347 -5.44 9.35 16.95
CA SER A 347 -5.62 8.38 15.86
C SER A 347 -5.45 6.94 16.33
N VAL A 348 -4.46 6.62 17.17
CA VAL A 348 -4.31 5.24 17.68
C VAL A 348 -5.55 4.79 18.46
N GLN A 349 -6.14 5.66 19.28
CA GLN A 349 -7.37 5.36 20.02
C GLN A 349 -8.54 5.15 19.06
N ARG A 350 -8.69 6.05 18.07
CA ARG A 350 -9.77 5.99 17.08
C ARG A 350 -9.69 4.75 16.20
N GLN A 351 -8.50 4.34 15.79
CA GLN A 351 -8.29 3.15 14.97
C GLN A 351 -8.65 1.86 15.72
N VAL A 352 -8.20 1.72 16.98
CA VAL A 352 -8.56 0.55 17.82
C VAL A 352 -10.06 0.52 18.13
N GLU A 353 -10.66 1.69 18.38
CA GLU A 353 -12.11 1.83 18.53
C GLU A 353 -12.87 1.38 17.27
N MET A 354 -12.39 1.78 16.08
CA MET A 354 -13.01 1.39 14.82
C MET A 354 -12.93 -0.12 14.60
N TYR A 355 -11.77 -0.74 14.86
CA TYR A 355 -11.65 -2.19 14.79
C TYR A 355 -12.63 -2.89 15.74
N LYS A 356 -12.79 -2.39 16.96
CA LYS A 356 -13.77 -2.96 17.89
C LYS A 356 -15.19 -2.81 17.39
N TRP A 357 -15.53 -1.64 16.86
CA TRP A 357 -16.85 -1.32 16.33
C TRP A 357 -17.21 -2.14 15.09
N LEU A 358 -16.23 -2.42 14.22
CA LEU A 358 -16.38 -3.25 13.01
C LEU A 358 -16.30 -4.76 13.28
N GLN A 359 -15.94 -5.18 14.50
CA GLN A 359 -15.75 -6.59 14.79
C GLN A 359 -17.09 -7.33 14.79
N THR A 360 -17.26 -8.25 13.84
CA THR A 360 -18.47 -9.07 13.68
C THR A 360 -18.65 -10.06 14.83
N ASP A 361 -19.84 -10.65 14.93
CA ASP A 361 -20.14 -11.68 15.93
C ASP A 361 -19.24 -12.92 15.76
N GLU A 362 -18.91 -13.28 14.52
CA GLU A 362 -18.03 -14.40 14.20
C GLU A 362 -16.58 -14.16 14.62
N GLY A 363 -16.09 -12.91 14.53
CA GLY A 363 -14.72 -12.54 14.90
C GLY A 363 -13.96 -11.66 13.90
N PRO A 364 -14.11 -11.85 12.57
CA PRO A 364 -13.50 -10.97 11.57
C PRO A 364 -13.95 -9.51 11.68
N ILE A 365 -13.15 -8.61 11.12
CA ILE A 365 -13.42 -7.17 11.08
C ILE A 365 -14.18 -6.86 9.79
N ALA A 366 -15.29 -6.12 9.86
CA ALA A 366 -16.02 -5.70 8.66
C ALA A 366 -15.26 -4.59 7.88
N GLY A 367 -15.85 -4.08 6.79
CA GLY A 367 -15.20 -3.17 5.85
C GLY A 367 -14.63 -1.88 6.44
N GLY A 368 -15.47 -0.87 6.69
CA GLY A 368 -15.00 0.43 7.15
C GLY A 368 -16.11 1.45 7.40
N VAL A 369 -15.75 2.72 7.26
CA VAL A 369 -16.65 3.87 7.48
C VAL A 369 -16.53 4.90 6.37
N THR A 370 -17.58 5.70 6.16
CA THR A 370 -17.58 6.86 5.27
C THR A 370 -18.29 8.06 5.90
N ASN A 371 -17.74 9.25 5.71
CA ASN A 371 -18.43 10.51 5.98
C ASN A 371 -19.21 11.03 4.75
N SER A 372 -18.99 10.44 3.57
CA SER A 372 -19.63 10.84 2.31
C SER A 372 -20.31 9.63 1.67
N TRP A 373 -21.60 9.42 2.00
CA TRP A 373 -22.36 8.31 1.42
C TRP A 373 -22.38 8.41 -0.12
N ASN A 374 -22.12 7.29 -0.80
CA ASN A 374 -21.91 7.20 -2.25
C ASN A 374 -20.86 8.18 -2.81
N ASN A 375 -19.89 8.61 -1.98
CA ASN A 375 -18.90 9.64 -2.31
C ASN A 375 -19.51 10.97 -2.79
N ASN A 376 -20.74 11.25 -2.34
CA ASN A 376 -21.54 12.37 -2.82
C ASN A 376 -22.34 13.08 -1.70
N TYR A 377 -22.05 12.74 -0.43
CA TYR A 377 -22.79 13.16 0.76
C TYR A 377 -24.29 12.90 0.66
N GLU A 378 -24.68 11.77 0.08
CA GLU A 378 -26.09 11.39 -0.05
C GLU A 378 -26.67 10.92 1.30
N GLU A 379 -27.99 10.72 1.34
CA GLU A 379 -28.67 10.13 2.49
C GLU A 379 -28.41 8.60 2.53
N PRO A 380 -27.84 8.04 3.61
CA PRO A 380 -27.71 6.60 3.77
C PRO A 380 -29.05 5.89 4.06
N PRO A 381 -29.12 4.56 3.86
CA PRO A 381 -30.20 3.73 4.38
C PRO A 381 -30.45 3.92 5.88
N GLU A 382 -31.71 3.76 6.30
CA GLU A 382 -32.13 4.04 7.69
C GLU A 382 -31.42 3.17 8.72
N ASP A 383 -31.18 1.90 8.42
CA ASP A 383 -30.45 0.99 9.30
C ASP A 383 -28.97 1.39 9.48
N VAL A 384 -28.34 1.94 8.44
CA VAL A 384 -26.96 2.48 8.51
C VAL A 384 -26.91 3.75 9.37
N LYS A 385 -27.88 4.65 9.24
CA LYS A 385 -27.93 5.90 10.03
C LYS A 385 -28.14 5.67 11.52
N ASN A 386 -28.82 4.57 11.89
CA ASN A 386 -29.14 4.27 13.27
C ASN A 386 -27.97 3.69 14.07
N TYR A 387 -26.87 3.31 13.41
CA TYR A 387 -25.67 2.79 14.04
C TYR A 387 -24.42 3.33 13.36
N THR A 388 -23.90 4.44 13.89
CA THR A 388 -22.77 5.17 13.30
C THR A 388 -21.52 5.10 14.18
N PHE A 389 -20.37 5.33 13.55
CA PHE A 389 -19.07 5.45 14.20
C PHE A 389 -18.64 6.93 14.23
N HIS A 390 -18.77 7.60 15.38
CA HIS A 390 -18.59 9.06 15.49
C HIS A 390 -19.45 9.84 14.47
N GLY A 391 -20.64 9.30 14.13
CA GLY A 391 -21.53 9.86 13.12
C GLY A 391 -21.15 9.54 11.67
N MET A 392 -20.04 8.84 11.40
CA MET A 392 -19.75 8.29 10.09
C MET A 392 -20.53 6.99 9.87
N TYR A 393 -20.86 6.72 8.61
CA TYR A 393 -21.71 5.61 8.20
C TYR A 393 -20.88 4.35 7.95
N TYR A 394 -21.43 3.18 8.27
CA TYR A 394 -20.80 1.91 7.91
C TYR A 394 -20.70 1.77 6.38
N ALA A 395 -19.49 1.54 5.88
CA ALA A 395 -19.24 1.23 4.47
C ALA A 395 -18.75 -0.22 4.36
N ALA A 396 -19.52 -1.06 3.69
CA ALA A 396 -19.18 -2.48 3.55
C ALA A 396 -17.97 -2.70 2.63
N GLN A 397 -17.80 -1.84 1.62
CA GLN A 397 -16.75 -1.94 0.61
C GLN A 397 -16.13 -0.55 0.36
N PRO A 398 -15.39 0.04 1.32
CA PRO A 398 -14.74 1.34 1.11
C PRO A 398 -13.71 1.25 -0.02
N GLY A 399 -13.55 2.32 -0.80
CA GLY A 399 -12.62 2.39 -1.92
C GLY A 399 -13.19 1.85 -3.23
N PHE A 400 -13.39 0.52 -3.30
CA PHE A 400 -13.92 -0.15 -4.48
C PHE A 400 -14.77 -1.38 -4.11
N GLU A 401 -15.64 -1.79 -5.03
CA GLU A 401 -16.49 -2.98 -4.86
C GLU A 401 -15.64 -4.25 -4.73
N GLY A 402 -15.77 -4.96 -3.61
CA GLY A 402 -15.02 -6.19 -3.31
C GLY A 402 -13.73 -5.96 -2.52
N SER A 403 -13.41 -4.72 -2.11
CA SER A 403 -12.23 -4.42 -1.30
C SER A 403 -12.15 -5.20 0.02
N SER A 404 -13.30 -5.44 0.65
CA SER A 404 -13.44 -6.17 1.90
C SER A 404 -13.61 -7.69 1.72
N ASP A 405 -13.75 -8.16 0.48
CA ASP A 405 -13.79 -9.60 0.17
C ASP A 405 -12.37 -10.20 0.17
N LEU A 406 -11.34 -9.35 0.11
CA LEU A 406 -9.93 -9.70 0.14
C LEU A 406 -9.48 -10.04 1.56
N VAL A 407 -9.28 -11.33 1.84
CA VAL A 407 -8.82 -11.80 3.18
C VAL A 407 -7.45 -11.24 3.55
N ILE A 408 -6.60 -10.91 2.58
CA ILE A 408 -5.28 -10.31 2.85
C ILE A 408 -5.40 -8.99 3.63
N MET A 409 -6.44 -8.19 3.38
CA MET A 409 -6.70 -6.95 4.14
C MET A 409 -6.92 -7.25 5.64
N GLN A 410 -7.56 -8.38 5.95
CA GLN A 410 -7.79 -8.83 7.32
C GLN A 410 -6.49 -9.28 7.98
N ALA A 411 -5.68 -10.06 7.24
CA ALA A 411 -4.40 -10.54 7.75
C ALA A 411 -3.44 -9.37 8.05
N TRP A 412 -3.36 -8.36 7.18
CA TRP A 412 -2.56 -7.15 7.43
C TRP A 412 -3.10 -6.30 8.59
N THR A 413 -4.42 -6.13 8.70
CA THR A 413 -5.06 -5.45 9.84
C THR A 413 -4.65 -6.10 11.17
N ILE A 414 -4.77 -7.43 11.25
CA ILE A 414 -4.52 -8.17 12.48
C ILE A 414 -3.02 -8.26 12.81
N ASP A 415 -2.15 -8.31 11.79
CA ASP A 415 -0.71 -8.18 11.97
C ASP A 415 -0.32 -6.86 12.65
N ARG A 416 -0.80 -5.73 12.11
CA ARG A 416 -0.54 -4.40 12.70
C ARG A 416 -1.12 -4.29 14.11
N LEU A 417 -2.32 -4.83 14.35
CA LEU A 417 -2.94 -4.81 15.67
C LEU A 417 -2.18 -5.68 16.70
N ALA A 418 -1.67 -6.85 16.29
CA ALA A 418 -0.87 -7.73 17.14
C ALA A 418 0.48 -7.10 17.49
N GLN A 419 1.12 -6.43 16.53
CA GLN A 419 2.31 -5.62 16.80
C GLN A 419 2.02 -4.48 17.79
N TYR A 420 0.92 -3.75 17.61
CA TYR A 420 0.52 -2.71 18.56
C TYR A 420 0.25 -3.27 19.96
N TYR A 421 -0.43 -4.42 20.08
CA TYR A 421 -0.63 -5.09 21.37
C TYR A 421 0.70 -5.48 22.01
N TYR A 422 1.65 -6.02 21.22
CA TYR A 422 3.00 -6.32 21.70
C TYR A 422 3.70 -5.09 22.28
N LEU A 423 3.58 -3.94 21.60
CA LEU A 423 4.22 -2.68 21.97
C LEU A 423 3.57 -2.00 23.19
N SER A 424 2.25 -2.04 23.29
CA SER A 424 1.47 -1.18 24.21
C SER A 424 0.83 -1.92 25.38
N ASP A 425 0.63 -3.24 25.28
CA ASP A 425 -0.23 -4.02 26.18
C ASP A 425 -1.69 -3.54 26.24
N ASP A 426 -2.20 -2.95 25.16
CA ASP A 426 -3.58 -2.45 25.08
C ASP A 426 -4.61 -3.58 25.20
N ALA A 427 -5.50 -3.47 26.19
CA ALA A 427 -6.49 -4.49 26.50
C ALA A 427 -7.58 -4.63 25.43
N THR A 428 -7.95 -3.55 24.73
CA THR A 428 -8.94 -3.59 23.66
C THR A 428 -8.37 -4.27 22.43
N ALA A 429 -7.13 -3.95 22.07
CA ALA A 429 -6.39 -4.64 21.02
C ALA A 429 -6.32 -6.14 21.31
N LYS A 430 -5.97 -6.52 22.56
CA LYS A 430 -5.97 -7.92 22.98
C LYS A 430 -7.35 -8.57 22.81
N GLU A 431 -8.43 -7.93 23.25
CA GLU A 431 -9.79 -8.48 23.12
C GLU A 431 -10.18 -8.75 21.66
N ILE A 432 -9.86 -7.81 20.76
CA ILE A 432 -10.12 -7.97 19.33
C ILE A 432 -9.33 -9.16 18.78
N LEU A 433 -8.04 -9.24 19.10
CA LEU A 433 -7.14 -10.32 18.67
C LEU A 433 -7.59 -11.68 19.20
N ASP A 434 -7.95 -11.77 20.48
CA ASP A 434 -8.44 -13.01 21.11
C ASP A 434 -9.63 -13.58 20.33
N LYS A 435 -10.61 -12.72 19.99
CA LYS A 435 -11.80 -13.14 19.24
C LYS A 435 -11.47 -13.50 17.80
N TRP A 436 -10.61 -12.72 17.13
CA TRP A 436 -10.21 -13.00 15.75
C TRP A 436 -9.42 -14.30 15.64
N PHE A 437 -8.45 -14.56 16.51
CA PHE A 437 -7.68 -15.79 16.49
C PHE A 437 -8.53 -17.01 16.87
N ALA A 438 -9.45 -16.88 17.83
CA ALA A 438 -10.41 -17.94 18.13
C ALA A 438 -11.22 -18.34 16.89
N TRP A 439 -11.65 -17.38 16.08
CA TRP A 439 -12.27 -17.63 14.79
C TRP A 439 -11.29 -18.26 13.80
N PHE A 440 -10.10 -17.70 13.61
CA PHE A 440 -9.10 -18.19 12.64
C PHE A 440 -8.72 -19.66 12.89
N TYR A 441 -8.61 -20.08 14.15
CA TYR A 441 -8.33 -21.48 14.51
C TYR A 441 -9.42 -22.47 14.05
N THR A 442 -10.63 -21.99 13.79
CA THR A 442 -11.70 -22.82 13.20
C THR A 442 -11.64 -22.89 11.67
N GLN A 443 -10.84 -22.03 11.05
CA GLN A 443 -10.75 -21.87 9.60
C GLN A 443 -9.43 -22.41 9.02
N VAL A 444 -8.35 -22.35 9.79
CA VAL A 444 -7.04 -22.89 9.38
C VAL A 444 -7.02 -24.41 9.48
N LEU A 445 -6.49 -25.07 8.45
CA LEU A 445 -6.34 -26.52 8.40
C LEU A 445 -4.88 -26.90 8.09
N PHE A 446 -4.43 -27.99 8.70
CA PHE A 446 -3.13 -28.62 8.44
C PHE A 446 -3.35 -30.14 8.33
N GLU A 447 -3.25 -30.70 7.13
CA GLU A 447 -3.57 -32.10 6.85
C GLU A 447 -2.61 -32.70 5.83
N ASP A 448 -2.06 -33.89 6.08
CA ASP A 448 -1.28 -34.70 5.12
C ASP A 448 -0.20 -33.94 4.30
N GLY A 449 0.51 -33.00 4.93
CA GLY A 449 1.54 -32.23 4.24
C GLY A 449 1.02 -30.99 3.51
N TRP A 450 -0.25 -30.62 3.68
CA TRP A 450 -0.94 -29.50 3.07
C TRP A 450 -1.51 -28.53 4.13
N TYR A 451 -1.72 -27.26 3.76
CA TYR A 451 -2.37 -26.27 4.60
C TYR A 451 -3.48 -25.52 3.85
N SER A 452 -4.47 -25.05 4.61
CA SER A 452 -5.53 -24.18 4.10
C SER A 452 -5.72 -22.99 5.02
N VAL A 453 -5.85 -21.81 4.42
CA VAL A 453 -6.35 -20.61 5.09
C VAL A 453 -7.50 -20.02 4.29
N PRO A 454 -8.36 -19.19 4.89
CA PRO A 454 -9.33 -18.43 4.11
C PRO A 454 -8.65 -17.57 3.04
N SER A 455 -9.29 -17.46 1.87
CA SER A 455 -8.76 -16.71 0.72
C SER A 455 -9.75 -15.67 0.18
N SER A 456 -11.05 -15.83 0.43
CA SER A 456 -12.06 -14.80 0.15
C SER A 456 -13.17 -14.82 1.20
N PHE A 457 -13.75 -13.64 1.45
CA PHE A 457 -14.96 -13.46 2.25
C PHE A 457 -16.12 -12.93 1.43
N SER A 458 -17.31 -13.07 1.99
CA SER A 458 -18.48 -12.27 1.63
C SER A 458 -19.04 -11.63 2.89
N LEU A 459 -19.39 -10.34 2.80
CA LEU A 459 -20.07 -9.58 3.85
C LEU A 459 -21.57 -9.45 3.53
N ASP A 460 -22.42 -9.69 4.53
CA ASP A 460 -23.87 -9.48 4.44
C ASP A 460 -24.39 -8.67 5.62
N GLY A 461 -25.32 -7.75 5.37
CA GLY A 461 -25.90 -6.87 6.38
C GLY A 461 -25.02 -5.69 6.82
N ASN A 462 -25.61 -4.81 7.62
CA ASN A 462 -24.97 -3.60 8.15
C ASN A 462 -24.65 -3.73 9.64
N MET A 463 -23.63 -3.02 10.11
CA MET A 463 -23.29 -2.99 11.54
C MET A 463 -24.49 -2.55 12.39
N PRO A 464 -24.73 -3.17 13.56
CA PRO A 464 -23.90 -4.19 14.21
C PRO A 464 -24.20 -5.64 13.77
N ASN A 465 -25.07 -5.85 12.78
CA ASN A 465 -25.56 -7.17 12.38
C ASN A 465 -24.84 -7.75 11.16
N THR A 466 -23.70 -7.18 10.76
CA THR A 466 -22.90 -7.69 9.63
C THR A 466 -22.39 -9.09 9.94
N LYS A 467 -22.52 -9.98 8.94
CA LYS A 467 -22.02 -11.35 8.99
C LYS A 467 -20.89 -11.53 7.99
N VAL A 468 -19.84 -12.23 8.42
CA VAL A 468 -18.74 -12.65 7.54
C VAL A 468 -18.88 -14.14 7.25
N THR A 469 -18.87 -14.50 5.97
CA THR A 469 -18.81 -15.90 5.52
C THR A 469 -17.55 -16.15 4.71
N VAL A 470 -16.86 -17.25 4.99
CA VAL A 470 -15.74 -17.72 4.16
C VAL A 470 -16.28 -18.28 2.86
N SER A 471 -16.02 -17.58 1.75
CA SER A 471 -16.48 -17.95 0.40
C SER A 471 -15.47 -18.84 -0.33
N ALA A 472 -14.18 -18.74 0.02
CA ALA A 472 -13.13 -19.60 -0.50
C ALA A 472 -12.00 -19.80 0.54
N ALA A 473 -11.34 -20.96 0.48
CA ALA A 473 -10.17 -21.31 1.29
C ALA A 473 -9.24 -22.23 0.49
N GLY A 474 -7.95 -22.18 0.81
CA GLY A 474 -6.91 -23.01 0.19
C GLY A 474 -5.52 -22.52 0.55
N GLU A 475 -4.52 -22.93 -0.23
CA GLU A 475 -3.19 -22.32 -0.13
C GLU A 475 -3.28 -20.85 -0.54
N ASN A 476 -2.78 -19.97 0.33
CA ASN A 476 -2.64 -18.56 0.07
C ASN A 476 -1.44 -18.06 0.87
N ILE A 477 -0.32 -17.79 0.17
CA ILE A 477 0.94 -17.42 0.81
C ILE A 477 0.77 -16.10 1.58
N GLY A 478 0.31 -15.03 0.92
CA GLY A 478 0.13 -13.71 1.57
C GLY A 478 -0.68 -13.77 2.87
N VAL A 479 -1.87 -14.40 2.86
CA VAL A 479 -2.72 -14.48 4.06
C VAL A 479 -2.04 -15.29 5.16
N ALA A 480 -1.42 -16.43 4.82
CA ALA A 480 -0.74 -17.27 5.78
C ALA A 480 0.48 -16.57 6.40
N VAL A 481 1.27 -15.85 5.60
CA VAL A 481 2.46 -15.10 6.03
C VAL A 481 2.09 -13.98 7.00
N ALA A 482 1.19 -13.08 6.60
CA ALA A 482 0.77 -11.96 7.44
C ALA A 482 0.12 -12.46 8.74
N THR A 483 -0.69 -13.52 8.68
CA THR A 483 -1.30 -14.11 9.88
C THR A 483 -0.26 -14.79 10.77
N ALA A 484 0.75 -15.47 10.20
CA ALA A 484 1.84 -16.06 10.98
C ALA A 484 2.66 -15.00 11.71
N ARG A 485 2.92 -13.85 11.08
CA ARG A 485 3.58 -12.72 11.75
C ARG A 485 2.70 -12.15 12.88
N ALA A 486 1.40 -11.97 12.65
CA ALA A 486 0.45 -11.52 13.66
C ALA A 486 0.45 -12.45 14.89
N LEU A 487 0.30 -13.76 14.65
CA LEU A 487 0.33 -14.79 15.69
C LEU A 487 1.67 -14.82 16.43
N SER A 488 2.79 -14.54 15.75
CA SER A 488 4.11 -14.49 16.38
C SER A 488 4.22 -13.35 17.40
N PHE A 489 3.81 -12.13 17.02
CA PHE A 489 3.78 -11.00 17.95
C PHE A 489 2.79 -11.21 19.09
N TYR A 490 1.59 -11.70 18.79
CA TYR A 490 0.59 -12.01 19.80
C TYR A 490 1.09 -13.06 20.80
N ALA A 491 1.65 -14.17 20.31
CA ALA A 491 2.19 -15.24 21.16
C ALA A 491 3.34 -14.75 22.05
N ALA A 492 4.26 -13.95 21.51
CA ALA A 492 5.37 -13.39 22.27
C ALA A 492 4.90 -12.47 23.41
N LYS A 493 3.79 -11.74 23.21
CA LYS A 493 3.23 -10.85 24.22
C LYS A 493 2.33 -11.58 25.24
N ALA A 494 1.43 -12.43 24.75
CA ALA A 494 0.42 -13.11 25.57
C ALA A 494 0.94 -14.38 26.25
N GLY A 495 2.06 -14.94 25.78
CA GLY A 495 2.53 -16.27 26.20
C GLY A 495 1.63 -17.40 25.67
N ASP A 496 1.07 -17.23 24.46
CA ASP A 496 0.14 -18.20 23.86
C ASP A 496 0.88 -19.25 23.00
N ASP A 497 0.96 -20.48 23.53
CA ASP A 497 1.63 -21.60 22.86
C ASP A 497 0.91 -22.07 21.58
N GLN A 498 -0.43 -21.98 21.53
CA GLN A 498 -1.19 -22.36 20.35
C GLN A 498 -0.90 -21.38 19.20
N ALA A 499 -0.91 -20.08 19.47
CA ALA A 499 -0.57 -19.06 18.50
C ALA A 499 0.85 -19.24 17.98
N ARG A 500 1.81 -19.48 18.88
CA ARG A 500 3.21 -19.76 18.49
C ARG A 500 3.33 -20.97 17.58
N GLN A 501 2.61 -22.06 17.89
CA GLN A 501 2.66 -23.29 17.11
C GLN A 501 1.98 -23.13 15.74
N VAL A 502 0.84 -22.47 15.67
CA VAL A 502 0.14 -22.21 14.40
C VAL A 502 0.97 -21.30 13.50
N ALA A 503 1.60 -20.25 14.05
CA ALA A 503 2.55 -19.42 13.31
C ALA A 503 3.70 -20.23 12.72
N LYS A 504 4.33 -21.09 13.55
CA LYS A 504 5.41 -21.97 13.09
C LYS A 504 4.95 -22.88 11.95
N ASN A 505 3.79 -23.52 12.13
CA ASN A 505 3.25 -24.45 11.15
C ASN A 505 3.02 -23.76 9.79
N LEU A 506 2.34 -22.60 9.76
CA LEU A 506 2.11 -21.87 8.51
C LEU A 506 3.42 -21.62 7.75
N LEU A 507 4.43 -21.12 8.46
CA LEU A 507 5.75 -20.82 7.90
C LEU A 507 6.52 -22.08 7.45
N ASP A 508 6.38 -23.21 8.15
CA ASP A 508 6.96 -24.50 7.76
C ASP A 508 6.28 -25.08 6.53
N TYR A 509 4.95 -25.01 6.43
CA TYR A 509 4.21 -25.51 5.27
C TYR A 509 4.54 -24.72 4.01
N ILE A 510 4.55 -23.38 4.09
CA ILE A 510 4.94 -22.53 2.95
C ILE A 510 6.35 -22.90 2.46
N TRP A 511 7.29 -23.08 3.39
CA TRP A 511 8.67 -23.44 3.07
C TRP A 511 8.78 -24.74 2.27
N VAL A 512 7.98 -25.74 2.63
CA VAL A 512 8.03 -27.08 2.04
C VAL A 512 7.25 -27.14 0.72
N LEU A 513 6.13 -26.44 0.61
CA LEU A 513 5.18 -26.60 -0.49
C LEU A 513 5.38 -25.63 -1.64
N ASN A 514 5.75 -24.39 -1.33
CA ASN A 514 5.64 -23.30 -2.30
C ASN A 514 7.00 -22.83 -2.82
N ARG A 515 8.09 -23.48 -2.43
CA ARG A 515 9.46 -23.02 -2.74
C ARG A 515 9.96 -23.52 -4.09
N ASP A 516 10.65 -22.64 -4.81
CA ASP A 516 11.46 -22.95 -6.00
C ASP A 516 12.84 -22.27 -5.95
N GLU A 517 13.53 -22.20 -7.09
CA GLU A 517 14.88 -21.61 -7.20
C GLU A 517 14.88 -20.07 -7.17
N LEU A 518 13.73 -19.45 -7.38
CA LEU A 518 13.53 -18.00 -7.44
C LEU A 518 12.85 -17.45 -6.18
N GLY A 519 12.33 -18.30 -5.29
CA GLY A 519 11.75 -17.91 -4.02
C GLY A 519 10.59 -18.82 -3.65
N VAL A 520 9.42 -18.23 -3.46
CA VAL A 520 8.15 -18.96 -3.36
C VAL A 520 7.19 -18.53 -4.46
N SER A 521 6.38 -19.47 -4.94
CA SER A 521 5.34 -19.21 -5.91
C SER A 521 4.21 -20.24 -5.78
N MET A 522 3.05 -19.90 -6.33
CA MET A 522 1.93 -20.84 -6.51
C MET A 522 1.36 -20.75 -7.93
N PRO A 523 0.90 -21.88 -8.50
CA PRO A 523 0.16 -21.87 -9.75
C PRO A 523 -1.09 -21.01 -9.66
N SER A 524 -1.08 -19.89 -10.38
CA SER A 524 -2.23 -19.03 -10.58
C SER A 524 -2.87 -19.37 -11.92
N THR A 525 -4.18 -19.56 -11.97
CA THR A 525 -4.94 -19.71 -13.24
C THR A 525 -5.61 -18.38 -13.59
N LEU A 526 -5.22 -17.77 -14.71
CA LEU A 526 -5.53 -16.37 -15.01
C LEU A 526 -6.72 -16.26 -15.97
N THR A 527 -7.92 -16.55 -15.47
CA THR A 527 -9.15 -16.48 -16.28
C THR A 527 -9.44 -15.05 -16.75
N THR A 528 -9.03 -14.04 -15.99
CA THR A 528 -9.20 -12.62 -16.32
C THR A 528 -8.40 -12.17 -17.53
N TYR A 529 -7.42 -12.96 -18.00
CA TYR A 529 -6.62 -12.63 -19.18
C TYR A 529 -7.42 -12.77 -20.50
N ASN A 530 -8.69 -13.15 -20.44
CA ASN A 530 -9.59 -12.99 -21.58
C ASN A 530 -9.91 -11.51 -21.87
N GLN A 531 -9.58 -10.60 -20.94
CA GLN A 531 -9.83 -9.16 -21.03
C GLN A 531 -8.73 -8.36 -21.74
N PHE A 532 -7.68 -8.99 -22.27
CA PHE A 532 -6.67 -8.27 -23.08
C PHE A 532 -7.28 -7.55 -24.31
N ASN A 533 -8.42 -8.03 -24.81
CA ASN A 533 -9.17 -7.42 -25.91
C ASN A 533 -10.31 -6.50 -25.43
N THR A 534 -10.38 -6.17 -24.15
CA THR A 534 -11.38 -5.23 -23.61
C THR A 534 -11.07 -3.82 -24.10
N ASN A 535 -12.10 -3.11 -24.58
CA ASN A 535 -11.98 -1.71 -24.98
C ASN A 535 -11.61 -0.82 -23.79
N VAL A 536 -10.69 0.12 -24.02
CA VAL A 536 -10.36 1.14 -23.02
C VAL A 536 -11.55 2.06 -22.76
N TYR A 537 -11.66 2.57 -21.54
CA TYR A 537 -12.72 3.49 -21.16
C TYR A 537 -12.33 4.94 -21.49
N ILE A 538 -13.13 5.57 -22.36
CA ILE A 538 -12.99 6.97 -22.74
C ILE A 538 -14.34 7.65 -22.53
N PRO A 539 -14.48 8.54 -21.53
CA PRO A 539 -15.77 9.15 -21.18
C PRO A 539 -16.20 10.27 -22.13
N VAL A 540 -15.29 10.76 -22.98
CA VAL A 540 -15.55 11.88 -23.90
C VAL A 540 -15.71 11.35 -25.32
N GLU A 541 -16.91 11.54 -25.87
CA GLU A 541 -17.21 11.14 -27.24
C GLU A 541 -16.27 11.84 -28.24
N GLY A 542 -15.69 11.05 -29.15
CA GLY A 542 -14.79 11.56 -30.19
C GLY A 542 -13.37 11.88 -29.72
N TRP A 543 -13.03 11.67 -28.45
CA TRP A 543 -11.67 11.86 -27.97
C TRP A 543 -10.72 10.84 -28.64
N THR A 544 -9.57 11.35 -29.08
CA THR A 544 -8.47 10.54 -29.64
C THR A 544 -7.15 11.10 -29.15
N GLY A 545 -6.19 10.24 -28.88
CA GLY A 545 -4.85 10.63 -28.46
C GLY A 545 -3.78 9.65 -28.92
N LEU A 546 -2.54 9.95 -28.55
CA LEU A 546 -1.38 9.12 -28.85
C LEU A 546 -0.53 8.91 -27.60
N TYR A 547 -0.20 7.67 -27.30
CA TYR A 547 0.95 7.37 -26.45
C TYR A 547 2.27 7.70 -27.17
N PRO A 548 3.40 7.71 -26.43
CA PRO A 548 4.72 7.67 -27.03
C PRO A 548 4.83 6.59 -28.12
N ASN A 549 5.77 6.78 -29.06
CA ASN A 549 5.94 5.91 -30.24
C ASN A 549 4.73 5.85 -31.20
N ASN A 550 3.83 6.85 -31.14
CA ASN A 550 2.64 6.98 -31.98
C ASN A 550 1.61 5.82 -31.82
N ILE A 551 1.50 5.25 -30.61
CA ILE A 551 0.49 4.23 -30.31
C ILE A 551 -0.89 4.92 -30.19
N PRO A 552 -1.87 4.62 -31.06
CA PRO A 552 -3.16 5.32 -31.06
C PRO A 552 -4.06 4.92 -29.89
N ILE A 553 -4.72 5.92 -29.31
CA ILE A 553 -5.74 5.76 -28.28
C ILE A 553 -7.05 6.37 -28.79
N ASN A 554 -8.09 5.56 -28.84
CA ASN A 554 -9.44 5.98 -29.25
C ASN A 554 -10.48 4.97 -28.71
N ALA A 555 -11.76 5.27 -28.87
CA ALA A 555 -12.85 4.44 -28.32
C ALA A 555 -12.89 2.98 -28.85
N SER A 556 -12.22 2.68 -29.97
CA SER A 556 -12.10 1.31 -30.50
C SER A 556 -10.84 0.56 -30.04
N ALA A 557 -9.88 1.25 -29.42
CA ALA A 557 -8.66 0.64 -28.93
C ALA A 557 -8.94 -0.29 -27.74
N THR A 558 -8.24 -1.42 -27.70
CA THR A 558 -8.27 -2.38 -26.60
C THR A 558 -7.11 -2.19 -25.64
N PHE A 559 -7.15 -2.84 -24.48
CA PHE A 559 -6.03 -2.91 -23.53
C PHE A 559 -4.71 -3.28 -24.21
N LEU A 560 -4.73 -4.30 -25.07
CA LEU A 560 -3.56 -4.77 -25.81
C LEU A 560 -3.12 -3.79 -26.92
N ASP A 561 -4.06 -3.09 -27.57
CA ASP A 561 -3.72 -2.14 -28.65
C ASP A 561 -2.86 -0.99 -28.14
N ILE A 562 -3.11 -0.53 -26.90
CA ILE A 562 -2.35 0.55 -26.27
C ILE A 562 -1.14 0.05 -25.48
N ARG A 563 -0.91 -1.27 -25.39
CA ARG A 563 0.23 -1.92 -24.73
C ARG A 563 0.86 -3.00 -25.63
N PRO A 564 1.31 -2.64 -26.85
CA PRO A 564 1.72 -3.63 -27.86
C PRO A 564 2.94 -4.46 -27.48
N TRP A 565 3.78 -3.97 -26.56
CA TRP A 565 4.98 -4.66 -26.06
C TRP A 565 4.67 -6.00 -25.37
N PHE A 566 3.44 -6.21 -24.88
CA PHE A 566 3.04 -7.52 -24.37
C PHE A 566 3.21 -8.65 -25.39
N LYS A 567 3.14 -8.36 -26.69
CA LYS A 567 3.33 -9.35 -27.75
C LYS A 567 4.78 -9.84 -27.85
N ASP A 568 5.72 -9.07 -27.30
CA ASP A 568 7.14 -9.42 -27.24
C ASP A 568 7.52 -10.12 -25.92
N ASP A 569 6.58 -10.26 -24.98
CA ASP A 569 6.79 -10.95 -23.72
C ASP A 569 7.07 -12.45 -23.94
N PRO A 570 8.08 -13.06 -23.28
CA PRO A 570 8.40 -14.47 -23.43
C PRO A 570 7.22 -15.43 -23.15
N SER A 571 6.28 -15.01 -22.30
CA SER A 571 5.10 -15.77 -21.93
C SER A 571 3.86 -15.42 -22.74
N TRP A 572 3.92 -14.47 -23.69
CA TRP A 572 2.78 -14.04 -24.50
C TRP A 572 2.07 -15.20 -25.20
N SER A 573 2.83 -16.18 -25.69
CA SER A 573 2.27 -17.35 -26.38
C SER A 573 1.23 -18.12 -25.56
N LYS A 574 1.33 -18.12 -24.22
CA LYS A 574 0.31 -18.69 -23.33
C LYS A 574 -0.99 -17.89 -23.36
N VAL A 575 -0.89 -16.57 -23.31
CA VAL A 575 -2.03 -15.65 -23.35
C VAL A 575 -2.69 -15.70 -24.72
N GLN A 576 -1.90 -15.66 -25.80
CA GLN A 576 -2.42 -15.77 -27.16
C GLN A 576 -3.23 -17.06 -27.35
N ALA A 577 -2.72 -18.20 -26.86
CA ALA A 577 -3.46 -19.47 -26.93
C ALA A 577 -4.81 -19.42 -26.19
N TYR A 578 -4.89 -18.71 -25.05
CA TYR A 578 -6.15 -18.51 -24.34
C TYR A 578 -7.11 -17.60 -25.11
N LEU A 579 -6.62 -16.50 -25.66
CA LEU A 579 -7.40 -15.58 -26.50
C LEU A 579 -7.93 -16.26 -27.78
N ASP A 580 -7.22 -17.27 -28.28
CA ASP A 580 -7.61 -18.09 -29.43
C ASP A 580 -8.62 -19.21 -29.07
N GLY A 581 -9.10 -19.24 -27.82
CA GLY A 581 -10.12 -20.18 -27.34
C GLY A 581 -9.58 -21.42 -26.61
N GLY A 582 -8.29 -21.41 -26.24
CA GLY A 582 -7.69 -22.42 -25.37
C GLY A 582 -8.09 -22.28 -23.89
N ASP A 583 -7.45 -23.06 -23.03
CA ASP A 583 -7.64 -22.98 -21.58
C ASP A 583 -6.97 -21.73 -20.99
N ALA A 584 -7.47 -21.26 -19.84
CA ALA A 584 -6.86 -20.14 -19.11
C ALA A 584 -5.38 -20.45 -18.77
N PRO A 585 -4.46 -19.49 -18.99
CA PRO A 585 -3.05 -19.76 -18.82
C PRO A 585 -2.71 -19.87 -17.33
N GLN A 586 -1.65 -20.63 -17.04
CA GLN A 586 -1.09 -20.73 -15.69
C GLN A 586 0.28 -20.09 -15.60
N PHE A 587 0.48 -19.36 -14.50
CA PHE A 587 1.72 -18.68 -14.14
C PHE A 587 2.07 -18.93 -12.68
N ASN A 588 3.37 -18.99 -12.41
CA ASN A 588 3.94 -18.98 -11.07
C ASN A 588 4.60 -17.62 -10.91
N TYR A 589 3.96 -16.71 -10.18
CA TYR A 589 4.45 -15.36 -10.00
C TYR A 589 5.33 -15.25 -8.76
N HIS A 590 6.38 -14.45 -8.89
CA HIS A 590 7.27 -14.04 -7.82
C HIS A 590 7.06 -12.56 -7.54
N ARG A 591 5.93 -12.24 -6.91
CA ARG A 591 5.62 -10.87 -6.49
C ARG A 591 6.58 -10.44 -5.40
N PHE A 592 7.23 -9.29 -5.58
CA PHE A 592 8.27 -8.82 -4.65
C PHE A 592 7.74 -8.72 -3.22
N PHE A 593 6.56 -8.12 -3.04
CA PHE A 593 5.97 -7.96 -1.72
C PHE A 593 5.72 -9.31 -1.04
N GLU A 594 5.28 -10.34 -1.76
CA GLU A 594 5.02 -11.67 -1.19
C GLU A 594 6.31 -12.36 -0.74
N GLN A 595 7.40 -12.23 -1.52
CA GLN A 595 8.72 -12.76 -1.15
C GLN A 595 9.28 -12.04 0.09
N ALA A 596 9.24 -10.70 0.06
CA ALA A 596 9.75 -9.86 1.12
C ALA A 596 8.97 -10.08 2.41
N ASP A 597 7.64 -10.18 2.33
CA ASP A 597 6.77 -10.41 3.49
C ASP A 597 7.04 -11.78 4.13
N LEU A 598 7.24 -12.83 3.33
CA LEU A 598 7.60 -14.16 3.82
C LEU A 598 8.96 -14.16 4.53
N ALA A 599 9.97 -13.54 3.91
CA ALA A 599 11.28 -13.37 4.53
C ALA A 599 11.13 -12.63 5.87
N VAL A 600 10.47 -11.48 5.88
CA VAL A 600 10.17 -10.70 7.09
C VAL A 600 9.49 -11.56 8.16
N ALA A 601 8.55 -12.45 7.80
CA ALA A 601 7.89 -13.33 8.77
C ALA A 601 8.83 -14.39 9.36
N TYR A 602 9.72 -15.01 8.56
CA TYR A 602 10.77 -15.89 9.08
C TYR A 602 11.70 -15.15 10.05
N GLY A 603 12.19 -13.98 9.64
CA GLY A 603 13.07 -13.18 10.49
C GLY A 603 12.39 -12.68 11.75
N THR A 604 11.11 -12.30 11.67
CA THR A 604 10.30 -11.94 12.85
C THR A 604 10.18 -13.11 13.81
N TYR A 605 9.86 -14.31 13.33
CA TYR A 605 9.77 -15.51 14.18
C TYR A 605 11.11 -15.78 14.88
N ALA A 606 12.22 -15.68 14.14
CA ALA A 606 13.56 -15.86 14.69
C ALA A 606 13.87 -14.83 15.79
N ILE A 607 13.61 -13.53 15.54
CA ILE A 607 13.82 -12.44 16.51
C ILE A 607 13.03 -12.67 17.80
N LEU A 608 11.81 -13.20 17.70
CA LEU A 608 10.92 -13.38 18.86
C LEU A 608 11.19 -14.68 19.63
N PHE A 609 11.67 -15.75 18.96
CA PHE A 609 11.64 -17.10 19.53
C PHE A 609 12.92 -17.94 19.41
N GLU A 610 13.93 -17.51 18.64
CA GLU A 610 15.15 -18.29 18.37
C GLU A 610 16.45 -17.67 18.92
N ASN A 611 16.35 -16.64 19.77
CA ASN A 611 17.51 -16.01 20.40
C ASN A 611 18.29 -16.94 21.34
#